data_AF-A0A1W4X1L2-F1
#
_entry.id   AF-A0A1W4X1L2-F1
#
_cell.length_a   1.000
_cell.length_b   1.000
_cell.length_c   1.000
_cell.angle_alpha   90.00
_cell.angle_beta   90.00
_cell.angle_gamma   90.00
#
_symmetry.space_group_name_H-M   'P 1'
#
loop_
_entity.id
_entity.type
_entity.pdbx_description
1 polymer ?
#
loop_
_entity_poly.entity_id
_entity_poly.type
_entity_poly.pdbx_seq_one_letter_code
_entity_poly.pdbx_strand_id
1 'polypeptide(L)'
;MKYRNQAEMAHTCRGSISLHGALIHTVDACTFVISNGGTQTFHIKASSEVERQSWVTALELAKAKAIRNMESEEEEEQADENAGSPEEWSGVVRDLQNRLGDLQTCADLIGKHAAALQRSLTELETTSEPDNIMSMAKIVNERSTLFKIASNAMMKACSEYLQTAQTQGHKWTRLLQHEREQRQRLQEMVETLAQQHSKLEAAANAHAHRPNLDYFGFIWDASFNRILQILWQGIFIFRHFNILCRKFHVQWNFCRLSCWHP
;
A
#
# COMPACT_ATOMS: atom_id res chain seq x y z
N MET A 1 -4.22 2.43 29.08
CA MET A 1 -4.05 3.84 29.51
C MET A 1 -4.68 4.01 30.88
N LYS A 2 -4.04 4.73 31.81
CA LYS A 2 -4.55 4.94 33.18
C LYS A 2 -5.13 6.35 33.34
N TYR A 3 -6.31 6.44 33.96
CA TYR A 3 -7.02 7.68 34.28
C TYR A 3 -7.42 7.69 35.76
N ARG A 4 -7.58 8.86 36.40
CA ARG A 4 -7.99 8.94 37.82
C ARG A 4 -9.46 8.59 38.03
N ASN A 5 -10.29 8.98 37.07
CA ASN A 5 -11.72 8.76 37.02
C ASN A 5 -12.19 8.79 35.55
N GLN A 6 -13.43 8.40 35.32
CA GLN A 6 -13.99 8.28 33.97
C GLN A 6 -14.16 9.63 33.26
N ALA A 7 -14.28 10.74 34.01
CA ALA A 7 -14.37 12.09 33.44
C ALA A 7 -13.03 12.59 32.88
N GLU A 8 -11.90 12.09 33.36
CA GLU A 8 -10.56 12.45 32.85
C GLU A 8 -10.20 11.74 31.53
N MET A 9 -11.00 10.77 31.05
CA MET A 9 -10.73 10.03 29.81
C MET A 9 -10.62 10.92 28.57
N ALA A 10 -11.27 12.09 28.57
CA ALA A 10 -11.28 13.02 27.45
C ALA A 10 -10.11 14.01 27.45
N HIS A 11 -9.31 14.12 28.52
CA HIS A 11 -8.42 15.27 28.71
C HIS A 11 -6.95 14.94 29.07
N THR A 12 -6.66 13.88 29.84
CA THR A 12 -5.25 13.55 30.18
C THR A 12 -5.03 12.07 30.53
N CYS A 13 -4.16 11.39 29.79
CA CYS A 13 -3.66 10.06 30.14
C CYS A 13 -2.49 10.15 31.13
N ARG A 14 -2.50 9.38 32.22
CA ARG A 14 -1.46 9.38 33.26
C ARG A 14 -0.38 8.31 33.09
N GLY A 15 -0.51 7.49 32.06
CA GLY A 15 0.43 6.43 31.78
C GLY A 15 -0.12 5.44 30.77
N SER A 16 0.76 5.00 29.89
CA SER A 16 0.54 3.94 28.91
C SER A 16 1.69 2.95 29.02
N ILE A 17 1.36 1.67 28.87
CA ILE A 17 2.34 0.59 28.75
C ILE A 17 2.06 -0.13 27.44
N SER A 18 3.12 -0.39 26.67
CA SER A 18 3.02 -1.29 25.52
C SER A 18 2.84 -2.72 26.03
N LEU A 19 1.86 -3.44 25.48
CA LEU A 19 1.67 -4.86 25.79
C LEU A 19 2.64 -5.76 25.00
N HIS A 20 3.26 -5.24 23.95
CA HIS A 20 4.31 -5.94 23.23
C HIS A 20 5.50 -6.17 24.15
N GLY A 21 5.89 -7.44 24.34
CA GLY A 21 6.93 -7.84 25.28
C GLY A 21 6.59 -7.68 26.77
N ALA A 22 5.36 -7.27 27.12
CA ALA A 22 4.97 -7.09 28.53
C ALA A 22 4.80 -8.43 29.25
N LEU A 23 5.28 -8.53 30.48
CA LEU A 23 5.08 -9.65 31.39
C LEU A 23 3.90 -9.37 32.31
N ILE A 24 2.94 -10.29 32.36
CA ILE A 24 1.77 -10.23 33.23
C ILE A 24 1.92 -11.33 34.27
N HIS A 25 1.96 -10.95 35.55
CA HIS A 25 2.15 -11.88 36.67
C HIS A 25 1.07 -11.69 37.73
N THR A 26 0.37 -12.77 38.09
CA THR A 26 -0.60 -12.78 39.19
C THR A 26 0.12 -12.86 40.54
N VAL A 27 -0.11 -11.90 41.43
CA VAL A 27 0.57 -11.82 42.73
C VAL A 27 -0.25 -12.45 43.85
N ASP A 28 -1.55 -12.16 43.90
CA ASP A 28 -2.48 -12.72 44.87
C ASP A 28 -3.90 -12.87 44.27
N ALA A 29 -4.87 -13.23 45.09
CA ALA A 29 -6.25 -13.47 44.67
C ALA A 29 -6.83 -12.31 43.85
N CYS A 30 -6.53 -11.06 44.22
CA CYS A 30 -7.11 -9.86 43.58
C CYS A 30 -6.06 -8.95 42.93
N THR A 31 -4.77 -9.28 42.96
CA THR A 31 -3.69 -8.41 42.51
C THR A 31 -2.85 -9.05 41.41
N PHE A 32 -2.53 -8.28 40.39
CA PHE A 32 -1.63 -8.68 39.32
C PHE A 32 -0.72 -7.51 38.91
N VAL A 33 0.39 -7.83 38.24
CA VAL A 33 1.43 -6.89 37.84
C VAL A 33 1.67 -6.99 36.35
N ILE A 34 1.82 -5.85 35.69
CA ILE A 34 2.23 -5.75 34.29
C ILE A 34 3.58 -5.03 34.25
N SER A 35 4.60 -5.64 33.67
CA SER A 35 5.92 -5.03 33.52
C SER A 35 6.43 -5.09 32.07
N ASN A 36 7.16 -4.07 31.62
CA ASN A 36 7.80 -4.07 30.31
C ASN A 36 9.31 -3.77 30.46
N GLY A 37 10.14 -4.81 30.32
CA GLY A 37 11.61 -4.70 30.32
C GLY A 37 12.23 -4.00 31.54
N GLY A 38 11.53 -3.96 32.67
CA GLY A 38 11.98 -3.29 33.91
C GLY A 38 11.84 -1.76 33.95
N THR A 39 11.39 -1.12 32.87
CA THR A 39 11.26 0.36 32.79
C THR A 39 9.90 0.88 33.24
N GLN A 40 8.85 0.08 33.09
CA GLN A 40 7.49 0.42 33.49
C GLN A 40 6.87 -0.80 34.17
N THR A 41 6.39 -0.62 35.42
CA THR A 41 5.73 -1.66 36.20
C THR A 41 4.45 -1.10 36.80
N PHE A 42 3.32 -1.75 36.53
CA PHE A 42 2.01 -1.39 37.05
C PHE A 42 1.47 -2.50 37.94
N HIS A 43 1.22 -2.16 39.20
CA HIS A 43 0.50 -3.01 40.14
C HIS A 43 -0.99 -2.68 40.07
N ILE A 44 -1.81 -3.68 39.77
CA ILE A 44 -3.25 -3.52 39.59
C ILE A 44 -3.97 -4.44 40.56
N LYS A 45 -4.88 -3.87 41.35
CA LYS A 45 -5.73 -4.58 42.28
C LYS A 45 -7.18 -4.50 41.80
N ALA A 46 -7.77 -5.66 41.53
CA ALA A 46 -9.17 -5.82 41.19
C ALA A 46 -10.05 -5.89 42.46
N SER A 47 -11.36 -5.74 42.30
CA SER A 47 -12.32 -5.85 43.40
C SER A 47 -12.57 -7.29 43.85
N SER A 48 -12.31 -8.27 42.97
CA SER A 48 -12.48 -9.70 43.23
C SER A 48 -11.50 -10.55 42.42
N GLU A 49 -11.35 -11.81 42.81
CA GLU A 49 -10.57 -12.80 42.05
C GLU A 49 -11.13 -13.02 40.65
N VAL A 50 -12.45 -13.06 40.50
CA VAL A 50 -13.11 -13.23 39.20
C VAL A 50 -12.80 -12.05 38.28
N GLU A 51 -12.87 -10.82 38.81
CA GLU A 51 -12.54 -9.63 38.03
C GLU A 51 -11.05 -9.62 37.65
N ARG A 52 -10.15 -9.98 38.58
CA ARG A 52 -8.72 -10.12 38.28
C ARG A 52 -8.48 -11.13 37.16
N GLN A 53 -9.14 -12.28 37.19
CA GLN A 53 -9.01 -13.31 36.14
C GLN A 53 -9.50 -12.80 34.78
N SER A 54 -10.60 -12.05 34.75
CA SER A 54 -11.12 -11.41 33.54
C SER A 54 -10.11 -10.43 32.94
N TRP A 55 -9.53 -9.54 33.78
CA TRP A 55 -8.51 -8.58 33.36
C TRP A 55 -7.26 -9.26 32.80
N VAL A 56 -6.73 -10.27 33.50
CA VAL A 56 -5.54 -11.01 33.03
C VAL A 56 -5.81 -11.68 31.69
N THR A 57 -6.97 -12.34 31.54
CA THR A 57 -7.35 -13.00 30.29
C THR A 57 -7.46 -12.01 29.13
N ALA A 58 -8.14 -10.88 29.34
CA ALA A 58 -8.29 -9.84 28.33
C ALA A 58 -6.95 -9.22 27.91
N LEU A 59 -6.04 -9.02 28.86
CA LEU A 59 -4.71 -8.47 28.60
C LEU A 59 -3.80 -9.46 27.87
N GLU A 60 -3.85 -10.76 28.21
CA GLU A 60 -3.11 -11.80 27.48
C GLU A 60 -3.61 -11.95 26.05
N LEU A 61 -4.93 -11.89 25.83
CA LEU A 61 -5.52 -11.88 24.48
C LEU A 61 -5.09 -10.64 23.69
N ALA A 62 -5.10 -9.46 24.33
CA ALA A 62 -4.65 -8.22 23.71
C ALA A 62 -3.15 -8.26 23.37
N LYS A 63 -2.32 -8.85 24.24
CA LYS A 63 -0.89 -9.08 24.01
C LYS A 63 -0.65 -10.03 22.84
N ALA A 64 -1.33 -11.18 22.81
CA ALA A 64 -1.22 -12.12 21.69
C ALA A 64 -1.65 -11.49 20.37
N LYS A 65 -2.70 -10.66 20.39
CA LYS A 65 -3.13 -9.89 19.21
C LYS A 65 -2.08 -8.86 18.78
N ALA A 66 -1.46 -8.15 19.72
CA ALA A 66 -0.41 -7.17 19.42
C ALA A 66 0.85 -7.83 18.83
N ILE A 67 1.26 -8.98 19.35
CA ILE A 67 2.39 -9.75 18.82
C ILE A 67 2.12 -10.19 17.38
N ARG A 68 0.97 -10.82 17.13
CA ARG A 68 0.59 -11.26 15.77
C ARG A 68 0.51 -10.11 14.76
N ASN A 69 0.07 -8.93 15.19
CA ASN A 69 0.00 -7.75 14.32
C ASN A 69 1.40 -7.25 13.96
N MET A 70 2.35 -7.27 14.90
CA MET A 70 3.74 -6.90 14.64
C MET A 70 4.47 -7.94 13.80
N GLU A 71 4.27 -9.24 14.05
CA GLU A 71 4.85 -10.30 13.21
C GLU A 71 4.33 -10.22 11.76
N SER A 72 3.07 -9.85 11.56
CA SER A 72 2.55 -9.58 10.21
C SER A 72 3.11 -8.30 9.58
N GLU A 73 3.40 -7.27 10.39
CA GLU A 73 4.01 -6.01 9.91
C GLU A 73 5.50 -6.20 9.56
N GLU A 74 6.24 -7.01 10.34
CA GLU A 74 7.66 -7.34 10.08
C GLU A 74 7.83 -8.29 8.88
N GLU A 75 6.92 -9.25 8.69
CA GLU A 75 6.84 -10.02 7.43
C GLU A 75 6.44 -9.13 6.23
N GLU A 76 5.66 -8.06 6.47
CA GLU A 76 5.26 -7.07 5.45
C GLU A 76 6.42 -6.12 5.07
N GLU A 77 7.27 -5.67 6.02
CA GLU A 77 8.46 -4.84 5.73
C GLU A 77 9.53 -5.59 4.92
N GLN A 78 9.72 -6.89 5.15
CA GLN A 78 10.65 -7.72 4.37
C GLN A 78 10.11 -8.01 2.94
N ALA A 79 8.80 -7.86 2.73
CA ALA A 79 8.13 -7.96 1.43
C ALA A 79 8.00 -6.59 0.70
N ASP A 80 8.21 -5.48 1.40
CA ASP A 80 7.92 -4.10 0.96
C ASP A 80 8.92 -3.57 -0.09
N GLU A 81 10.07 -4.21 -0.30
CA GLU A 81 10.94 -3.87 -1.44
C GLU A 81 10.30 -4.23 -2.79
N ASN A 82 9.26 -5.08 -2.80
CA ASN A 82 8.56 -5.52 -4.02
C ASN A 82 7.05 -5.23 -4.02
N ALA A 83 6.47 -4.76 -2.91
CA ALA A 83 5.04 -4.50 -2.74
C ALA A 83 4.59 -3.19 -3.42
N GLY A 84 4.66 -3.17 -4.75
CA GLY A 84 4.26 -2.02 -5.55
C GLY A 84 4.57 -2.13 -7.04
N SER A 85 5.08 -3.27 -7.51
CA SER A 85 5.34 -3.44 -8.94
C SER A 85 4.03 -3.34 -9.74
N PRO A 86 4.02 -2.61 -10.87
CA PRO A 86 2.88 -2.57 -11.79
C PRO A 86 2.41 -3.98 -12.24
N GLU A 87 3.32 -4.96 -12.21
CA GLU A 87 3.05 -6.36 -12.54
C GLU A 87 2.10 -7.05 -11.57
N GLU A 88 2.16 -6.76 -10.27
CA GLU A 88 1.24 -7.34 -9.28
C GLU A 88 -0.20 -6.83 -9.45
N TRP A 89 -0.35 -5.54 -9.75
CA TRP A 89 -1.66 -4.93 -10.04
C TRP A 89 -2.26 -5.55 -11.31
N SER A 90 -1.46 -5.67 -12.36
CA SER A 90 -1.89 -6.26 -13.62
C SER A 90 -2.34 -7.71 -13.45
N GLY A 91 -1.69 -8.46 -12.55
CA GLY A 91 -2.07 -9.84 -12.23
C GLY A 91 -3.47 -9.94 -11.61
N VAL A 92 -3.75 -9.10 -10.61
CA VAL A 92 -5.04 -9.07 -9.91
C VAL A 92 -6.19 -8.67 -10.84
N VAL A 93 -6.00 -7.62 -11.64
CA VAL A 93 -7.00 -7.16 -12.60
C VAL A 93 -7.29 -8.23 -13.64
N ARG A 94 -6.25 -8.91 -14.14
CA ARG A 94 -6.40 -10.00 -15.09
C ARG A 94 -7.18 -11.19 -14.51
N ASP A 95 -6.94 -11.56 -13.25
CA ASP A 95 -7.68 -12.65 -12.61
C ASP A 95 -9.18 -12.32 -12.46
N LEU A 96 -9.52 -11.10 -12.04
CA LEU A 96 -10.91 -10.65 -11.98
C LEU A 96 -11.57 -10.62 -13.37
N GLN A 97 -10.85 -10.17 -14.40
CA GLN A 97 -11.35 -10.16 -15.78
C GLN A 97 -11.62 -11.57 -16.29
N ASN A 98 -10.73 -12.52 -16.02
CA ASN A 98 -10.92 -13.92 -16.41
C ASN A 98 -12.20 -14.49 -15.76
N ARG A 99 -12.36 -14.31 -14.45
CA ARG A 99 -13.55 -14.79 -13.71
C ARG A 99 -14.83 -14.12 -14.18
N LEU A 100 -14.77 -12.84 -14.55
CA LEU A 100 -15.90 -12.15 -15.16
C LEU A 100 -16.26 -12.77 -16.52
N GLY A 101 -15.26 -13.14 -17.33
CA GLY A 101 -15.46 -13.84 -18.59
C GLY A 101 -16.13 -15.22 -18.42
N ASP A 102 -15.72 -15.97 -17.40
CA ASP A 102 -16.35 -17.26 -17.05
C ASP A 102 -17.82 -17.06 -16.66
N LEU A 103 -18.11 -16.02 -15.87
CA LEU A 103 -19.46 -15.67 -15.43
C LEU A 103 -20.35 -15.25 -16.61
N GLN A 104 -19.83 -14.45 -17.55
CA GLN A 104 -20.54 -14.09 -18.78
C GLN A 104 -20.84 -15.32 -19.64
N THR A 105 -19.87 -16.22 -19.79
CA THR A 105 -20.05 -17.47 -20.53
C THR A 105 -21.13 -18.35 -19.89
N CYS A 106 -21.14 -18.46 -18.56
CA CYS A 106 -22.17 -19.18 -17.82
C CYS A 106 -23.55 -18.54 -17.98
N ALA A 107 -23.64 -17.21 -17.92
CA ALA A 107 -24.89 -16.48 -18.12
C ALA A 107 -25.49 -16.73 -19.52
N ASP A 108 -24.65 -16.71 -20.56
CA ASP A 108 -25.08 -17.02 -21.94
C ASP A 108 -25.56 -18.47 -22.08
N LEU A 109 -24.86 -19.43 -21.47
CA LEU A 109 -25.25 -20.84 -21.44
C LEU A 109 -26.60 -21.04 -20.75
N ILE A 110 -26.80 -20.41 -19.59
CA ILE A 110 -28.08 -20.43 -18.88
C ILE A 110 -29.19 -19.87 -19.77
N GLY A 111 -28.98 -18.71 -20.41
CA GLY A 111 -29.96 -18.11 -21.30
C GLY A 111 -30.36 -19.05 -22.45
N LYS A 112 -29.37 -19.67 -23.10
CA LYS A 112 -29.60 -20.65 -24.20
C LYS A 112 -30.37 -21.88 -23.72
N HIS A 113 -29.99 -22.46 -22.58
CA HIS A 113 -30.65 -23.65 -22.05
C HIS A 113 -32.04 -23.35 -21.50
N ALA A 114 -32.24 -22.18 -20.86
CA ALA A 114 -33.56 -21.71 -20.42
C ALA A 114 -34.50 -21.56 -21.61
N ALA A 115 -34.07 -20.88 -22.68
CA ALA A 115 -34.88 -20.70 -23.87
C ALA A 115 -35.19 -22.02 -24.58
N ALA A 116 -34.26 -22.98 -24.61
CA ALA A 116 -34.50 -24.31 -25.17
C ALA A 116 -35.48 -25.13 -24.33
N LEU A 117 -35.33 -25.11 -23.00
CA LEU A 117 -36.23 -25.77 -22.08
C LEU A 117 -37.64 -25.20 -22.17
N GLN A 118 -37.78 -23.87 -22.18
CA GLN A 118 -39.07 -23.19 -22.30
C GLN A 118 -39.80 -23.60 -23.58
N ARG A 119 -39.09 -23.64 -24.72
CA ARG A 119 -39.66 -24.11 -26.00
C ARG A 119 -40.17 -25.55 -25.91
N SER A 120 -39.36 -26.47 -25.40
CA SER A 120 -39.78 -27.88 -25.24
C SER A 120 -40.94 -28.04 -24.26
N LEU A 121 -41.03 -27.20 -23.23
CA LEU A 121 -42.17 -27.19 -22.30
C LEU A 121 -43.46 -26.76 -23.01
N THR A 122 -43.41 -25.66 -23.78
CA THR A 122 -44.56 -25.16 -24.54
C THR A 122 -45.00 -26.14 -25.63
N GLU A 123 -44.08 -26.81 -26.32
CA GLU A 123 -44.41 -27.87 -27.28
C GLU A 123 -45.14 -29.04 -26.59
N LEU A 124 -44.69 -29.46 -25.41
CA LEU A 124 -45.35 -30.50 -24.62
C LEU A 124 -46.78 -30.10 -24.20
N GLU A 125 -46.98 -28.84 -23.77
CA GLU A 125 -48.30 -28.31 -23.35
C GLU A 125 -49.33 -28.27 -24.49
N THR A 126 -48.87 -28.08 -25.74
CA THR A 126 -49.74 -27.97 -26.92
C THR A 126 -50.01 -29.31 -27.61
N THR A 127 -49.30 -30.38 -27.24
CA THR A 127 -49.39 -31.69 -27.90
C THR A 127 -50.49 -32.55 -27.29
N SER A 128 -51.43 -33.04 -28.12
CA SER A 128 -52.55 -33.89 -27.71
C SER A 128 -52.39 -35.39 -28.00
N GLU A 129 -51.35 -35.78 -28.76
CA GLU A 129 -51.12 -37.17 -29.18
C GLU A 129 -50.34 -37.97 -28.11
N PRO A 130 -50.86 -39.11 -27.60
CA PRO A 130 -50.26 -39.86 -26.49
C PRO A 130 -48.81 -40.31 -26.73
N ASP A 131 -48.48 -40.78 -27.93
CA ASP A 131 -47.12 -41.24 -28.28
C ASP A 131 -46.12 -40.06 -28.37
N ASN A 132 -46.59 -38.88 -28.76
CA ASN A 132 -45.77 -37.66 -28.82
C ASN A 132 -45.53 -37.07 -27.42
N ILE A 133 -46.48 -37.22 -26.49
CA ILE A 133 -46.32 -36.75 -25.10
C ILE A 133 -45.14 -37.45 -24.42
N MET A 134 -45.02 -38.77 -24.59
CA MET A 134 -43.95 -39.55 -23.95
C MET A 134 -42.56 -39.22 -24.51
N SER A 135 -42.45 -38.99 -25.82
CA SER A 135 -41.20 -38.57 -26.45
C SER A 135 -40.82 -37.13 -26.07
N MET A 136 -41.78 -36.21 -26.03
CA MET A 136 -41.56 -34.82 -25.60
C MET A 136 -41.18 -34.71 -24.13
N ALA A 137 -41.77 -35.53 -23.25
CA ALA A 137 -41.37 -35.60 -21.84
C ALA A 137 -39.88 -35.97 -21.68
N LYS A 138 -39.37 -36.89 -22.52
CA LYS A 138 -37.94 -37.24 -22.53
C LYS A 138 -37.07 -36.05 -22.96
N ILE A 139 -37.46 -35.34 -24.01
CA ILE A 139 -36.75 -34.14 -24.48
C ILE A 139 -36.73 -33.06 -23.40
N VAL A 140 -37.88 -32.77 -22.76
CA VAL A 140 -37.97 -31.82 -21.65
C VAL A 140 -37.03 -32.23 -20.51
N ASN A 141 -36.97 -33.51 -20.17
CA ASN A 141 -36.06 -34.00 -19.13
C ASN A 141 -34.58 -33.80 -19.48
N GLU A 142 -34.18 -34.05 -20.73
CA GLU A 142 -32.83 -33.77 -21.23
C GLU A 142 -32.50 -32.27 -21.18
N ARG A 143 -33.42 -31.40 -21.64
CA ARG A 143 -33.27 -29.94 -21.59
C ARG A 143 -33.20 -29.41 -20.15
N SER A 144 -34.00 -29.97 -19.25
CA SER A 144 -33.99 -29.65 -17.82
C SER A 144 -32.66 -30.02 -17.18
N THR A 145 -32.10 -31.18 -17.54
CA THR A 145 -30.78 -31.61 -17.06
C THR A 145 -29.68 -30.66 -17.51
N LEU A 146 -29.67 -30.24 -18.78
CA LEU A 146 -28.69 -29.27 -19.29
C LEU A 146 -28.82 -27.90 -18.60
N PHE A 147 -30.06 -27.42 -18.41
CA PHE A 147 -30.31 -26.17 -17.68
C PHE A 147 -29.82 -26.24 -16.23
N LYS A 148 -30.04 -27.37 -15.54
CA LYS A 148 -29.55 -27.59 -14.17
C LYS A 148 -28.01 -27.60 -14.12
N ILE A 149 -27.34 -28.25 -15.06
CA ILE A 149 -25.88 -28.27 -15.15
C ILE A 149 -25.35 -26.83 -15.34
N ALA A 150 -25.91 -26.07 -16.27
CA ALA A 150 -25.52 -24.68 -16.53
C ALA A 150 -25.77 -23.77 -15.31
N SER A 151 -26.91 -23.95 -14.63
CA SER A 151 -27.26 -23.20 -13.41
C SER A 151 -26.27 -23.47 -12.27
N ASN A 152 -25.87 -24.73 -12.08
CA ASN A 152 -24.85 -25.09 -11.09
C ASN A 152 -23.47 -24.50 -11.44
N ALA A 153 -23.09 -24.52 -12.72
CA ALA A 153 -21.85 -23.90 -13.17
C ALA A 153 -21.83 -22.39 -12.88
N MET A 154 -22.94 -21.69 -13.12
CA MET A 154 -23.06 -20.26 -12.78
C MET A 154 -22.99 -20.00 -11.29
N MET A 155 -23.68 -20.78 -10.45
CA MET A 155 -23.59 -20.61 -8.99
C MET A 155 -22.14 -20.74 -8.50
N LYS A 156 -21.39 -21.68 -9.08
CA LYS A 156 -19.96 -21.85 -8.80
C LYS A 156 -19.15 -20.64 -9.28
N ALA A 157 -19.32 -20.21 -10.53
CA ALA A 157 -18.63 -19.05 -11.09
C ALA A 157 -18.91 -17.75 -10.29
N CYS A 158 -20.16 -17.53 -9.87
CA CYS A 158 -20.54 -16.41 -9.00
C CYS A 158 -19.81 -16.46 -7.66
N SER A 159 -19.74 -17.64 -7.04
CA SER A 159 -19.08 -17.83 -5.75
C SER A 159 -17.57 -17.58 -5.85
N GLU A 160 -16.94 -18.10 -6.88
CA GLU A 160 -15.51 -17.90 -7.16
C GLU A 160 -15.20 -16.44 -7.48
N TYR A 161 -16.02 -15.76 -8.28
CA TYR A 161 -15.86 -14.33 -8.56
C TYR A 161 -16.01 -13.49 -7.27
N LEU A 162 -17.04 -13.77 -6.45
CA LEU A 162 -17.27 -13.06 -5.19
C LEU A 162 -16.09 -13.24 -4.23
N GLN A 163 -15.59 -14.47 -4.07
CA GLN A 163 -14.46 -14.77 -3.21
C GLN A 163 -13.20 -14.00 -3.67
N THR A 164 -12.93 -13.99 -4.97
CA THR A 164 -11.80 -13.22 -5.51
C THR A 164 -12.01 -11.73 -5.30
N ALA A 165 -13.19 -11.18 -5.60
CA ALA A 165 -13.46 -9.75 -5.39
C ALA A 165 -13.28 -9.33 -3.92
N GLN A 166 -13.72 -10.15 -2.97
CA GLN A 166 -13.58 -9.87 -1.53
C GLN A 166 -12.12 -9.91 -1.06
N THR A 167 -11.34 -10.90 -1.50
CA THR A 167 -9.93 -10.99 -1.11
C THR A 167 -9.11 -9.82 -1.69
N GLN A 168 -9.40 -9.42 -2.93
CA GLN A 168 -8.68 -8.33 -3.58
C GLN A 168 -9.05 -6.93 -3.03
N GLY A 169 -10.26 -6.73 -2.50
CA GLY A 169 -10.66 -5.45 -1.91
C GLY A 169 -9.79 -5.05 -0.70
N HIS A 170 -9.43 -6.01 0.15
CA HIS A 170 -8.49 -5.79 1.24
C HIS A 170 -7.08 -5.45 0.73
N LYS A 171 -6.61 -6.18 -0.30
CA LYS A 171 -5.32 -5.90 -0.95
C LYS A 171 -5.29 -4.47 -1.54
N TRP A 172 -6.36 -4.03 -2.20
CA TRP A 172 -6.46 -2.68 -2.77
C TRP A 172 -6.42 -1.59 -1.72
N THR A 173 -7.07 -1.80 -0.58
CA THR A 173 -7.08 -0.81 0.50
C THR A 173 -5.68 -0.58 1.04
N ARG A 174 -4.92 -1.68 1.24
CA ARG A 174 -3.53 -1.63 1.68
C ARG A 174 -2.61 -0.97 0.66
N LEU A 175 -2.68 -1.39 -0.61
CA LEU A 175 -1.86 -0.82 -1.67
C LEU A 175 -2.13 0.68 -1.87
N LEU A 176 -3.40 1.10 -1.82
CA LEU A 176 -3.76 2.50 -1.92
C LEU A 176 -3.21 3.31 -0.75
N GLN A 177 -3.23 2.74 0.46
CA GLN A 177 -2.64 3.38 1.62
C GLN A 177 -1.12 3.50 1.50
N HIS A 178 -0.45 2.44 1.05
CA HIS A 178 0.99 2.45 0.78
C HIS A 178 1.37 3.53 -0.25
N GLU A 179 0.64 3.63 -1.36
CA GLU A 179 0.89 4.68 -2.37
C GLU A 179 0.71 6.09 -1.79
N ARG A 180 -0.34 6.31 -0.98
CA ARG A 180 -0.56 7.60 -0.30
C ARG A 180 0.58 7.96 0.63
N GLU A 181 1.07 7.01 1.41
CA GLU A 181 2.19 7.20 2.35
C GLU A 181 3.51 7.44 1.61
N GLN A 182 3.77 6.70 0.53
CA GLN A 182 4.93 6.94 -0.36
C GLN A 182 4.87 8.34 -0.97
N ARG A 183 3.71 8.74 -1.48
CA ARG A 183 3.51 10.07 -2.07
C ARG A 183 3.71 11.18 -1.04
N GLN A 184 3.20 11.00 0.19
CA GLN A 184 3.40 11.97 1.26
C GLN A 184 4.89 12.09 1.62
N ARG A 185 5.60 10.96 1.80
CA ARG A 185 7.05 10.95 2.05
C ARG A 185 7.84 11.68 0.98
N LEU A 186 7.51 11.44 -0.30
CA LEU A 186 8.15 12.13 -1.42
C LEU A 186 7.87 13.64 -1.42
N GLN A 187 6.65 14.06 -1.07
CA GLN A 187 6.30 15.47 -0.93
C GLN A 187 7.14 16.16 0.15
N GLU A 188 7.24 15.56 1.35
CA GLU A 188 8.05 16.09 2.45
C GLU A 188 9.54 16.20 2.09
N MET A 189 10.05 15.21 1.35
CA MET A 189 11.44 15.22 0.86
C MET A 189 11.68 16.36 -0.14
N VAL A 190 10.76 16.57 -1.09
CA VAL A 190 10.83 17.66 -2.05
C VAL A 190 10.78 19.02 -1.36
N GLU A 191 9.89 19.19 -0.37
CA GLU A 191 9.82 20.42 0.43
C GLU A 191 11.12 20.68 1.19
N THR A 192 11.69 19.64 1.81
CA THR A 192 12.97 19.74 2.51
C THR A 192 14.11 20.16 1.56
N LEU A 193 14.17 19.54 0.38
CA LEU A 193 15.13 19.89 -0.67
C LEU A 193 14.96 21.34 -1.14
N ALA A 194 13.72 21.80 -1.34
CA ALA A 194 13.42 23.18 -1.73
C ALA A 194 13.86 24.19 -0.65
N GLN A 195 13.62 23.88 0.63
CA GLN A 195 14.09 24.71 1.75
C GLN A 195 15.62 24.76 1.83
N GLN A 196 16.29 23.63 1.64
CA GLN A 196 17.75 23.56 1.60
C GLN A 196 18.31 24.39 0.45
N HIS A 197 17.73 24.28 -0.75
CA HIS A 197 18.13 25.08 -1.90
C HIS A 197 17.99 26.59 -1.62
N SER A 198 16.85 27.00 -1.05
CA SER A 198 16.60 28.41 -0.70
C SER A 198 17.61 28.95 0.32
N LYS A 199 17.99 28.15 1.31
CA LYS A 199 19.02 28.52 2.31
C LYS A 199 20.40 28.68 1.66
N LEU A 200 20.76 27.75 0.77
CA LEU A 200 22.03 27.81 0.05
C LEU A 200 22.09 29.03 -0.87
N GLU A 201 21.00 29.34 -1.57
CA GLU A 201 20.89 30.53 -2.42
C GLU A 201 21.00 31.83 -1.61
N ALA A 202 20.32 31.92 -0.47
CA ALA A 202 20.42 33.07 0.43
C ALA A 202 21.84 33.27 0.96
N ALA A 203 22.52 32.19 1.38
CA ALA A 203 23.91 32.25 1.83
C ALA A 203 24.85 32.72 0.71
N ALA A 204 24.69 32.18 -0.51
CA ALA A 204 25.46 32.60 -1.67
C ALA A 204 25.25 34.09 -2.01
N ASN A 205 24.00 34.58 -1.99
CA ASN A 205 23.68 35.98 -2.23
C ASN A 205 24.23 36.92 -1.13
N ALA A 206 24.21 36.50 0.13
CA ALA A 206 24.80 37.26 1.23
C ALA A 206 26.32 37.39 1.10
N HIS A 207 27.00 36.33 0.63
CA HIS A 207 28.42 36.39 0.31
C HIS A 207 28.71 37.28 -0.91
N ALA A 208 27.82 37.32 -1.90
CA ALA A 208 27.96 38.17 -3.08
C ALA A 208 27.71 39.67 -2.79
N HIS A 209 26.89 40.00 -1.78
CA HIS A 209 26.54 41.38 -1.41
C HIS A 209 27.41 41.99 -0.29
N ARG A 210 28.50 41.34 0.13
CA ARG A 210 29.50 42.05 0.94
C ARG A 210 30.14 43.15 0.08
N PRO A 211 29.99 44.44 0.41
CA PRO A 211 30.76 45.46 -0.27
C PRO A 211 32.24 45.20 0.01
N ASN A 212 33.06 45.28 -1.04
CA ASN A 212 34.51 45.33 -0.93
C ASN A 212 34.90 46.30 0.19
N LEU A 213 35.29 45.77 1.34
CA LEU A 213 36.34 46.41 2.11
C LEU A 213 37.64 45.94 1.46
N ASP A 214 38.10 46.74 0.51
CA ASP A 214 39.49 46.74 0.11
C ASP A 214 40.34 46.93 1.37
N TYR A 215 41.08 45.90 1.76
CA TYR A 215 42.47 46.04 2.18
C TYR A 215 43.17 44.68 2.04
N PHE A 216 43.96 44.57 0.98
CA PHE A 216 45.07 43.64 0.79
C PHE A 216 45.87 43.47 2.10
N GLY A 217 46.08 42.23 2.55
CA GLY A 217 46.97 41.96 3.69
C GLY A 217 46.90 40.55 4.23
N PHE A 218 47.52 39.60 3.52
CA PHE A 218 48.13 38.36 4.03
C PHE A 218 47.78 37.94 5.47
N ILE A 219 46.87 36.97 5.62
CA ILE A 219 47.02 35.88 6.60
C ILE A 219 46.60 34.59 5.87
N TRP A 220 47.56 34.01 5.15
CA TRP A 220 47.49 32.63 4.66
C TRP A 220 47.84 31.76 5.88
N ASP A 221 46.84 31.33 6.64
CA ASP A 221 47.07 30.40 7.74
C ASP A 221 47.27 28.99 7.15
N ALA A 222 48.42 28.39 7.44
CA ALA A 222 48.97 27.18 6.83
C ALA A 222 48.24 25.88 7.21
N SER A 223 46.97 25.98 7.60
CA SER A 223 46.17 24.87 8.14
C SER A 223 44.93 24.52 7.29
N PHE A 224 44.76 25.13 6.11
CA PHE A 224 43.59 24.90 5.26
C PHE A 224 43.73 23.59 4.45
N ASN A 225 42.91 22.60 4.81
CA ASN A 225 42.86 21.24 4.29
C ASN A 225 43.06 21.08 2.77
N ARG A 226 43.90 20.11 2.35
CA ARG A 226 44.19 19.76 0.93
C ARG A 226 42.94 19.55 0.06
N ILE A 227 41.81 19.18 0.67
CA ILE A 227 40.54 18.96 -0.02
C ILE A 227 39.97 20.27 -0.59
N LEU A 228 40.10 21.38 0.14
CA LEU A 228 39.61 22.69 -0.32
C LEU A 228 40.50 23.28 -1.42
N GLN A 229 41.79 22.93 -1.44
CA GLN A 229 42.71 23.27 -2.52
C GLN A 229 42.37 22.52 -3.83
N ILE A 230 41.98 21.23 -3.73
CA ILE A 230 41.52 20.43 -4.86
C ILE A 230 40.18 20.95 -5.39
N LEU A 231 39.25 21.29 -4.51
CA LEU A 231 37.96 21.88 -4.89
C LEU A 231 38.13 23.25 -5.55
N TRP A 232 39.06 24.07 -5.06
CA TRP A 232 39.33 25.39 -5.63
C TRP A 232 40.03 25.29 -7.00
N GLN A 233 40.97 24.36 -7.17
CA GLN A 233 41.56 24.06 -8.49
C GLN A 233 40.51 23.51 -9.48
N GLY A 234 39.62 22.63 -9.01
CA GLY A 234 38.52 22.09 -9.82
C GLY A 234 37.54 23.18 -10.29
N ILE A 235 37.15 24.10 -9.41
CA ILE A 235 36.26 25.23 -9.74
C ILE A 235 36.95 26.22 -10.68
N PHE A 236 38.25 26.48 -10.51
CA PHE A 236 39.02 27.34 -11.41
C PHE A 236 39.13 26.75 -12.82
N ILE A 237 39.39 25.45 -12.93
CA ILE A 237 39.41 24.72 -14.21
C ILE A 237 38.03 24.72 -14.87
N PHE A 238 36.95 24.50 -14.11
CA PHE A 238 35.58 24.49 -14.65
C PHE A 238 35.14 25.87 -15.14
N ARG A 239 35.52 26.94 -14.42
CA ARG A 239 35.21 28.32 -14.78
C ARG A 239 36.01 28.76 -16.01
N HIS A 240 37.26 28.33 -16.16
CA HIS A 240 38.05 28.57 -17.38
C HIS A 240 37.56 27.72 -18.58
N PHE A 241 37.12 26.48 -18.34
CA PHE A 241 36.55 25.61 -19.37
C PHE A 241 35.21 26.14 -19.90
N ASN A 242 34.34 26.67 -19.03
CA ASN A 242 33.06 27.27 -19.44
C ASN A 242 33.26 28.59 -20.21
N ILE A 243 34.29 29.37 -19.87
CA ILE A 243 34.70 30.57 -20.62
C ILE A 243 35.30 30.20 -21.99
N LEU A 244 36.07 29.11 -22.09
CA LEU A 244 36.57 28.59 -23.37
C LEU A 244 35.45 28.02 -24.26
N CYS A 245 34.51 27.27 -23.68
CA CYS A 245 33.35 26.72 -24.43
C CYS A 245 32.42 27.84 -24.94
N ARG A 246 32.21 28.93 -24.19
CA ARG A 246 31.47 30.10 -24.68
C ARG A 246 32.20 30.87 -25.78
N LYS A 247 33.54 30.84 -25.82
CA LYS A 247 34.34 31.46 -26.89
C LYS A 247 34.37 30.63 -28.19
N PHE A 248 34.15 29.32 -28.13
CA PHE A 248 34.14 28.44 -29.30
C PHE A 248 32.75 28.19 -29.91
N HIS A 249 31.66 28.55 -29.23
CA HIS A 249 30.28 28.34 -29.70
C HIS A 249 29.70 29.52 -30.54
N VAL A 250 30.56 30.24 -31.28
CA VAL A 250 30.16 31.31 -32.25
C VAL A 250 30.62 30.98 -33.68
N GLN A 251 31.16 29.78 -33.95
CA GLN A 251 31.71 29.44 -35.27
C GLN A 251 31.22 28.11 -35.87
N TRP A 252 30.00 27.68 -35.56
CA TRP A 252 29.32 26.60 -36.29
C TRP A 252 27.84 26.94 -36.49
N ASN A 253 27.57 27.78 -37.49
CA ASN A 253 26.28 27.80 -38.19
C ASN A 253 26.49 28.41 -39.58
N PHE A 254 27.00 27.60 -40.51
CA PHE A 254 26.85 27.85 -41.95
C PHE A 254 27.03 26.54 -42.74
N CYS A 255 25.97 25.72 -42.79
CA CYS A 255 25.64 24.96 -44.01
C CYS A 255 24.19 24.45 -43.95
N ARG A 256 23.30 25.32 -44.47
CA ARG A 256 22.11 25.05 -45.28
C ARG A 256 21.39 23.69 -45.16
N LEU A 257 20.11 23.77 -44.79
CA LEU A 257 19.01 23.04 -45.43
C LEU A 257 19.12 23.09 -46.96
N SER A 258 18.90 21.95 -47.63
CA SER A 258 18.19 21.74 -48.93
C SER A 258 18.33 20.24 -49.28
N CYS A 259 17.30 19.42 -49.07
CA CYS A 259 16.31 19.01 -50.09
C CYS A 259 16.88 18.42 -51.39
N TRP A 260 16.45 17.17 -51.65
CA TRP A 260 16.17 16.53 -52.94
C TRP A 260 17.26 15.74 -53.71
N HIS A 261 16.86 14.49 -53.99
CA HIS A 261 17.22 13.42 -54.95
C HIS A 261 17.82 13.85 -56.32
N PRO A 262 18.37 12.91 -57.15
CA PRO A 262 17.94 11.51 -57.42
C PRO A 262 18.82 10.42 -56.81
#